data_AF-V5YSA8-F1
#
_entry.id   AF-V5YSA8-F1
#
_cell.length_a   1.000
_cell.length_b   1.000
_cell.length_c   1.000
_cell.angle_alpha   90.00
_cell.angle_beta   90.00
_cell.angle_gamma   90.00
#
_symmetry.space_group_name_H-M   'P 1'
#
loop_
_entity.id
_entity.type
_entity.pdbx_description
1 polymer ?
#
loop_
_entity_poly.entity_id
_entity_poly.type
_entity_poly.pdbx_seq_one_letter_code
_entity_poly.pdbx_strand_id
1 'polypeptide(L)'
;MALDALRSRPSPRRPILQRIMDDLLTRRLGHRRGTRARRAGQSPGRRPAAPTWPRLWWCLTGPLSLLPLHAAGRHTAEGTGATVLDRVISSSTPTLRALLRAREQDADAGAADARPLIVALPRTPGQRDLPAAERERRDYLRLLPRAGSLTGAGATSAAVLDSLARSPWVHFACHGTQDVSAPSSGHLLLHDGALTVRDISRLRLEHAEFAFLSACDTSRGGSRLADEALSMANAMQLAGYRRVIATLWPVSDLLAAEVARSVYERMVTGGTLVPAASASALHHVIRELRDRLPGEPDLWATHVHTGP
;
A
#
# COMPACT_ATOMS: atom_id res chain seq x y z
N MET A 1 12.50 15.88 14.85
CA MET A 1 11.70 15.27 15.94
C MET A 1 11.03 13.96 15.53
N ALA A 2 10.04 13.90 14.62
CA ALA A 2 9.41 12.61 14.27
C ALA A 2 10.32 11.66 13.45
N LEU A 3 11.14 12.21 12.54
CA LEU A 3 12.07 11.43 11.70
C LEU A 3 13.25 10.83 12.49
N ASP A 4 13.68 11.48 13.57
CA ASP A 4 14.78 11.00 14.41
C ASP A 4 14.38 9.79 15.26
N ALA A 5 13.11 9.75 15.71
CA ALA A 5 12.54 8.62 16.43
C ALA A 5 12.50 7.33 15.58
N LEU A 6 12.28 7.46 14.27
CA LEU A 6 12.25 6.35 13.31
C LEU A 6 13.64 5.76 13.00
N ARG A 7 14.71 6.53 13.20
CA ARG A 7 16.11 6.12 12.91
C ARG A 7 16.77 5.34 14.06
N SER A 8 16.05 5.14 15.17
CA SER A 8 16.66 4.72 16.44
C SER A 8 17.24 3.29 16.46
N ARG A 9 16.89 2.41 15.51
CA ARG A 9 17.58 1.12 15.26
C ARG A 9 17.48 0.68 13.80
N PRO A 10 18.59 0.44 13.09
CA PRO A 10 18.55 -0.06 11.72
C PRO A 10 17.96 -1.48 11.67
N SER A 11 17.01 -1.70 10.76
CA SER A 11 16.41 -3.01 10.54
C SER A 11 17.47 -4.03 10.07
N PRO A 12 17.45 -5.29 10.54
CA PRO A 12 18.35 -6.34 10.03
C PRO A 12 18.17 -6.60 8.53
N ARG A 13 17.08 -6.10 7.93
CA ARG A 13 16.77 -6.22 6.50
C ARG A 13 17.52 -5.19 5.64
N ARG A 14 17.98 -4.09 6.23
CA ARG A 14 18.57 -2.97 5.48
C ARG A 14 19.72 -3.41 4.56
N PRO A 15 20.67 -4.27 4.97
CA PRO A 15 21.73 -4.74 4.07
C PRO A 15 21.21 -5.62 2.92
N ILE A 16 20.18 -6.44 3.18
CA ILE A 16 19.57 -7.32 2.16
C ILE A 16 18.80 -6.48 1.14
N LEU A 17 17.99 -5.54 1.59
CA LEU A 17 17.24 -4.61 0.73
C LEU A 17 18.21 -3.78 -0.13
N GLN A 18 19.29 -3.26 0.47
CA GLN A 18 20.30 -2.52 -0.27
C GLN A 18 20.93 -3.37 -1.38
N ARG A 19 21.31 -4.62 -1.11
CA ARG A 19 21.82 -5.55 -2.14
C ARG A 19 20.80 -5.83 -3.24
N ILE A 20 19.55 -6.10 -2.88
CA ILE A 20 18.45 -6.32 -3.85
C ILE A 20 18.28 -5.11 -4.76
N MET A 21 18.33 -3.90 -4.20
CA MET A 21 18.22 -2.65 -4.95
C MET A 21 19.42 -2.45 -5.89
N ASP A 22 20.63 -2.73 -5.42
CA ASP A 22 21.86 -2.54 -6.18
C ASP A 22 22.11 -3.62 -7.26
N ASP A 23 21.70 -4.88 -7.02
CA ASP A 23 22.05 -6.03 -7.88
C ASP A 23 20.97 -6.46 -8.87
N LEU A 24 19.67 -6.30 -8.57
CA LEU A 24 18.61 -6.92 -9.40
C LEU A 24 18.49 -6.34 -10.81
N LEU A 25 18.96 -5.12 -11.06
CA LEU A 25 18.76 -4.44 -12.34
C LEU A 25 20.05 -4.06 -13.07
N THR A 26 21.21 -4.27 -12.47
CA THR A 26 22.51 -3.97 -13.10
C THR A 26 22.86 -4.90 -14.25
N ARG A 27 22.27 -6.10 -14.32
CA ARG A 27 22.63 -7.10 -15.34
C ARG A 27 21.67 -7.24 -16.53
N ARG A 28 20.45 -6.67 -16.51
CA ARG A 28 19.46 -6.87 -17.61
C ARG A 28 18.79 -5.63 -18.21
N LEU A 29 18.82 -4.46 -17.57
CA LEU A 29 18.25 -3.24 -18.17
C LEU A 29 19.29 -2.28 -18.79
N GLY A 30 20.57 -2.65 -18.74
CA GLY A 30 21.69 -1.84 -19.25
C GLY A 30 21.90 -1.82 -20.77
N HIS A 31 20.97 -2.34 -21.59
CA HIS A 31 21.16 -2.45 -23.05
C HIS A 31 19.94 -2.03 -23.89
N ARG A 32 19.34 -0.88 -23.57
CA ARG A 32 18.64 -0.09 -24.61
C ARG A 32 19.16 1.34 -24.58
N ARG A 33 20.19 1.58 -25.41
CA ARG A 33 20.64 2.92 -25.79
C ARG A 33 19.43 3.69 -26.34
N GLY A 34 19.29 4.93 -25.86
CA GLY A 34 18.16 5.79 -26.18
C GLY A 34 17.98 6.00 -27.68
N THR A 35 16.74 5.90 -28.13
CA THR A 35 16.29 6.53 -29.36
C THR A 35 16.32 8.04 -29.14
N ARG A 36 17.26 8.73 -29.81
CA ARG A 36 17.30 10.18 -29.91
C ARG A 36 15.96 10.67 -30.46
N ALA A 37 15.13 11.27 -29.62
CA ALA A 37 14.06 12.14 -30.10
C ALA A 37 14.72 13.38 -30.74
N ARG A 38 14.56 13.52 -32.06
CA ARG A 38 14.97 14.71 -32.82
C ARG A 38 14.24 15.93 -32.22
N ARG A 39 15.01 16.98 -31.87
CA ARG A 39 14.48 18.30 -31.57
C ARG A 39 13.78 18.85 -32.81
N ALA A 40 12.46 19.05 -32.73
CA ALA A 40 11.73 20.00 -33.57
C ALA A 40 11.35 21.21 -32.70
N GLY A 41 11.31 22.40 -33.32
CA GLY A 41 11.42 23.73 -32.71
C GLY A 41 10.55 23.99 -31.48
N GLN A 42 11.15 24.62 -30.47
CA GLN A 42 10.47 25.14 -29.29
C GLN A 42 9.82 26.48 -29.63
N SER A 43 8.51 26.58 -29.43
CA SER A 43 7.83 27.86 -29.19
C SER A 43 7.86 28.17 -27.68
N PRO A 44 8.15 29.41 -27.26
CA PRO A 44 8.27 29.75 -25.84
C PRO A 44 6.88 29.94 -25.22
N GLY A 45 6.60 29.31 -24.08
CA GLY A 45 5.42 29.65 -23.27
C GLY A 45 4.72 28.53 -22.50
N ARG A 46 5.11 27.26 -22.64
CA ARG A 46 4.45 26.17 -21.91
C ARG A 46 5.31 25.67 -20.76
N ARG A 47 4.85 25.84 -19.52
CA ARG A 47 5.39 25.12 -18.34
C ARG A 47 5.53 23.64 -18.72
N PRO A 48 6.67 22.97 -18.46
CA PRO A 48 6.81 21.55 -18.78
C PRO A 48 5.70 20.79 -18.06
N ALA A 49 4.92 20.01 -18.82
CA ALA A 49 3.94 19.10 -18.24
C ALA A 49 4.67 18.19 -17.25
N ALA A 50 4.07 17.95 -16.08
CA ALA A 50 4.61 17.00 -15.13
C ALA A 50 4.88 15.67 -15.86
N PRO A 51 6.01 14.99 -15.60
CA PRO A 51 6.32 13.73 -16.26
C PRO A 51 5.19 12.73 -15.98
N THR A 52 4.52 12.26 -17.04
CA THR A 52 3.52 11.19 -16.94
C THR A 52 4.26 9.86 -16.92
N TRP A 53 4.37 9.23 -15.76
CA TRP A 53 4.99 7.90 -15.64
C TRP A 53 4.07 6.81 -16.23
N PRO A 54 4.59 5.89 -17.05
CA PRO A 54 3.84 4.73 -17.48
C PRO A 54 3.55 3.79 -16.30
N ARG A 55 2.45 3.03 -16.40
CA ARG A 55 2.08 1.99 -15.42
C ARG A 55 2.81 0.68 -15.71
N LEU A 56 3.26 -0.02 -14.67
CA LEU A 56 3.84 -1.36 -14.75
C LEU A 56 3.17 -2.28 -13.73
N TRP A 57 2.67 -3.43 -14.20
CA TRP A 57 2.07 -4.47 -13.34
C TRP A 57 2.98 -5.68 -13.21
N TRP A 58 3.32 -6.03 -11.97
CA TRP A 58 4.16 -7.17 -11.63
C TRP A 58 3.28 -8.38 -11.29
N CYS A 59 3.35 -9.43 -12.11
CA CYS A 59 2.75 -10.74 -11.80
C CYS A 59 3.84 -11.64 -11.24
N LEU A 60 4.04 -11.59 -9.92
CA LEU A 60 5.17 -12.23 -9.23
C LEU A 60 4.76 -13.58 -8.65
N THR A 61 5.69 -14.53 -8.67
CA THR A 61 5.50 -15.87 -8.09
C THR A 61 6.63 -16.21 -7.15
N GLY A 62 6.30 -16.92 -6.07
CA GLY A 62 7.29 -17.38 -5.09
C GLY A 62 8.01 -16.23 -4.36
N PRO A 63 9.27 -16.42 -3.97
CA PRO A 63 10.01 -15.45 -3.13
C PRO A 63 10.16 -14.05 -3.74
N LEU A 64 10.07 -13.91 -5.07
CA LEU A 64 10.14 -12.60 -5.74
C LEU A 64 9.02 -11.65 -5.32
N SER A 65 7.88 -12.20 -4.89
CA SER A 65 6.74 -11.41 -4.40
C SER A 65 7.09 -10.63 -3.12
N LEU A 66 8.09 -11.07 -2.36
CA LEU A 66 8.50 -10.45 -1.10
C LEU A 66 9.46 -9.28 -1.29
N LEU A 67 9.94 -9.07 -2.52
CA LEU A 67 10.93 -8.05 -2.84
C LEU A 67 10.26 -6.72 -3.18
N PRO A 68 10.81 -5.58 -2.73
CA PRO A 68 10.30 -4.26 -3.11
C PRO A 68 10.74 -3.89 -4.52
N LEU A 69 10.23 -4.60 -5.54
CA LEU A 69 10.64 -4.37 -6.93
C LEU A 69 10.36 -2.96 -7.43
N HIS A 70 9.35 -2.30 -6.86
CA HIS A 70 9.07 -0.89 -7.10
C HIS A 70 10.24 0.04 -6.71
N ALA A 71 11.08 -0.39 -5.77
CA ALA A 71 12.26 0.31 -5.27
C ALA A 71 13.57 -0.14 -5.91
N ALA A 72 13.56 -1.15 -6.78
CA ALA A 72 14.79 -1.72 -7.35
C ALA A 72 15.57 -0.70 -8.21
N GLY A 73 16.89 -0.81 -8.21
CA GLY A 73 17.83 0.03 -8.97
C GLY A 73 18.77 0.83 -8.09
N ARG A 74 19.62 1.65 -8.72
CA ARG A 74 20.68 2.38 -8.02
C ARG A 74 20.17 3.70 -7.45
N HIS A 75 20.26 3.85 -6.14
CA HIS A 75 19.90 5.08 -5.42
C HIS A 75 21.17 5.86 -5.11
N THR A 76 21.54 6.80 -5.98
CA THR A 76 22.69 7.69 -5.78
C THR A 76 22.23 9.10 -5.42
N ALA A 77 23.08 9.84 -4.70
CA ALA A 77 22.81 11.24 -4.31
C ALA A 77 22.63 12.19 -5.51
N GLU A 78 23.13 11.81 -6.70
CA GLU A 78 23.15 12.65 -7.91
C GLU A 78 21.89 12.55 -8.78
N GLY A 79 20.88 11.77 -8.38
CA GLY A 79 19.54 11.88 -8.95
C GLY A 79 19.06 10.72 -9.82
N THR A 80 18.06 10.03 -9.28
CA THR A 80 16.74 9.64 -9.83
C THR A 80 16.58 9.05 -11.23
N GLY A 81 17.63 8.73 -11.98
CA GLY A 81 17.47 8.14 -13.32
C GLY A 81 17.46 6.61 -13.32
N ALA A 82 18.03 5.99 -12.29
CA ALA A 82 18.49 4.61 -12.32
C ALA A 82 17.59 3.60 -11.59
N THR A 83 16.46 4.03 -11.04
CA THR A 83 15.54 3.19 -10.28
C THR A 83 14.27 2.84 -11.08
N VAL A 84 13.53 1.82 -10.64
CA VAL A 84 12.17 1.54 -11.11
C VAL A 84 11.24 2.67 -10.71
N LEU A 85 11.38 3.13 -9.45
CA LEU A 85 10.56 4.18 -8.85
C LEU A 85 10.60 5.50 -9.64
N ASP A 86 11.65 5.77 -10.41
CA ASP A 86 11.72 6.98 -11.23
C ASP A 86 11.24 6.81 -12.67
N ARG A 87 10.98 5.57 -13.09
CA ARG A 87 10.62 5.24 -14.48
C ARG A 87 9.17 4.85 -14.65
N VAL A 88 8.55 4.24 -13.63
CA VAL A 88 7.20 3.67 -13.74
C VAL A 88 6.43 3.78 -12.43
N ILE A 89 5.10 3.84 -12.54
CA ILE A 89 4.19 3.59 -11.40
C ILE A 89 3.95 2.09 -11.31
N SER A 90 4.50 1.47 -10.27
CA SER A 90 4.42 0.03 -10.04
C SER A 90 3.12 -0.38 -9.36
N SER A 91 2.59 -1.53 -9.76
CA SER A 91 1.52 -2.23 -9.06
C SER A 91 1.74 -3.74 -9.18
N SER A 92 1.28 -4.53 -8.22
CA SER A 92 1.34 -5.99 -8.30
C SER A 92 -0.02 -6.56 -8.73
N THR A 93 -0.02 -7.80 -9.17
CA THR A 93 -1.23 -8.60 -9.34
C THR A 93 -0.93 -10.06 -9.00
N PRO A 94 -1.83 -10.77 -8.29
CA PRO A 94 -1.60 -12.18 -7.98
C PRO A 94 -1.64 -13.05 -9.24
N THR A 95 -2.48 -12.71 -10.21
CA THR A 95 -2.56 -13.41 -11.50
C THR A 95 -2.96 -12.43 -12.62
N LEU A 96 -2.67 -12.78 -13.87
CA LEU A 96 -3.18 -12.00 -15.01
C LEU A 96 -4.71 -11.96 -15.03
N ARG A 97 -5.38 -13.06 -14.64
CA ARG A 97 -6.84 -13.15 -14.58
C ARG A 97 -7.44 -12.19 -13.55
N ALA A 98 -6.82 -12.05 -12.39
CA ALA A 98 -7.26 -11.09 -11.37
C ALA A 98 -7.16 -9.65 -11.90
N LEU A 99 -6.06 -9.31 -12.59
CA LEU A 99 -5.88 -7.99 -13.19
C LEU A 99 -6.92 -7.70 -14.29
N LEU A 100 -7.20 -8.68 -15.17
CA LEU A 100 -8.20 -8.51 -16.23
C LEU A 100 -9.59 -8.31 -15.65
N ARG A 101 -10.02 -9.14 -14.70
CA ARG A 101 -11.31 -8.98 -14.00
C ARG A 101 -11.43 -7.64 -13.30
N ALA A 102 -10.39 -7.23 -12.57
CA ALA A 102 -10.38 -5.94 -11.89
C ALA A 102 -10.44 -4.75 -12.87
N ARG A 103 -10.03 -4.92 -14.14
CA ARG A 103 -10.17 -3.89 -15.19
C ARG A 103 -11.52 -3.93 -15.88
N GLU A 104 -12.10 -5.11 -16.08
CA GLU A 104 -13.42 -5.28 -16.68
C GLU A 104 -14.53 -4.68 -15.80
N GLN A 105 -14.34 -4.65 -14.48
CA GLN A 105 -15.25 -4.02 -13.53
C GLN A 105 -15.16 -2.47 -13.51
N ASP A 106 -14.67 -1.82 -14.57
CA ASP A 106 -14.60 -0.35 -14.62
C ASP A 106 -15.97 0.28 -14.91
N ALA A 107 -16.40 1.10 -13.93
CA ALA A 107 -17.44 2.14 -13.98
C ALA A 107 -18.88 1.68 -14.20
N ASP A 108 -19.59 1.35 -13.11
CA ASP A 108 -21.03 1.70 -12.97
C ASP A 108 -21.64 1.46 -11.57
N ALA A 109 -20.92 0.82 -10.64
CA ALA A 109 -21.50 0.50 -9.33
C ALA A 109 -21.44 1.65 -8.30
N GLY A 110 -22.46 2.51 -8.29
CA GLY A 110 -23.04 3.00 -7.01
C GLY A 110 -22.32 4.11 -6.24
N ALA A 111 -21.64 5.05 -6.90
CA ALA A 111 -20.96 6.17 -6.23
C ALA A 111 -21.88 7.09 -5.39
N ALA A 112 -23.20 7.11 -5.65
CA ALA A 112 -24.10 8.07 -5.00
C ALA A 112 -24.34 7.80 -3.49
N ASP A 113 -24.30 6.53 -3.08
CA ASP A 113 -24.53 6.12 -1.68
C ASP A 113 -23.41 5.22 -1.09
N ALA A 114 -22.30 5.14 -1.83
CA ALA A 114 -21.04 4.55 -1.39
C ALA A 114 -20.57 5.17 -0.05
N ARG A 115 -20.67 4.39 1.03
CA ARG A 115 -20.15 4.79 2.35
C ARG A 115 -18.83 4.08 2.63
N PRO A 116 -17.74 4.84 2.80
CA PRO A 116 -16.50 4.25 3.25
C PRO A 116 -16.59 3.64 4.65
N LEU A 117 -15.73 2.67 4.92
CA LEU A 117 -15.57 2.09 6.24
C LEU A 117 -14.16 2.33 6.78
N ILE A 118 -14.09 2.86 8.00
CA ILE A 118 -12.83 2.98 8.75
C ILE A 118 -12.87 2.04 9.95
N VAL A 119 -12.07 0.98 9.92
CA VAL A 119 -11.87 0.07 11.04
C VAL A 119 -10.60 0.47 11.77
N ALA A 120 -10.72 0.97 13.00
CA ALA A 120 -9.59 1.48 13.77
C ALA A 120 -9.59 0.89 15.19
N LEU A 121 -8.51 0.19 15.55
CA LEU A 121 -8.32 -0.42 16.87
C LEU A 121 -7.05 0.14 17.53
N PRO A 122 -7.12 1.30 18.20
CA PRO A 122 -5.98 1.85 18.93
C PRO A 122 -5.59 0.99 20.15
N ARG A 123 -6.54 0.19 20.66
CA ARG A 123 -6.32 -0.77 21.74
C ARG A 123 -6.95 -2.10 21.36
N THR A 124 -6.17 -3.17 21.46
CA THR A 124 -6.61 -4.55 21.27
C THR A 124 -6.10 -5.38 22.44
N PRO A 125 -6.96 -6.17 23.11
CA PRO A 125 -6.54 -7.00 24.25
C PRO A 125 -5.33 -7.88 23.92
N GLY A 126 -4.33 -7.90 24.82
CA GLY A 126 -3.10 -8.69 24.64
C GLY A 126 -2.11 -8.15 23.61
N GLN A 127 -2.41 -7.00 22.98
CA GLN A 127 -1.50 -6.29 22.09
C GLN A 127 -1.09 -4.96 22.69
N ARG A 128 -0.05 -4.35 22.11
CA ARG A 128 0.33 -2.99 22.47
C ARG A 128 -0.62 -1.96 21.83
N ASP A 129 -0.62 -0.76 22.38
CA ASP A 129 -1.42 0.35 21.85
C ASP A 129 -0.87 0.83 20.49
N LEU A 130 -1.80 1.16 19.58
CA LEU A 130 -1.58 1.82 18.29
C LEU A 130 -2.20 3.22 18.35
N PRO A 131 -1.58 4.18 19.07
CA PRO A 131 -2.17 5.50 19.23
C PRO A 131 -2.38 6.24 17.91
N ALA A 132 -1.59 5.94 16.86
CA ALA A 132 -1.80 6.55 15.55
C ALA A 132 -3.06 6.03 14.85
N ALA A 133 -3.59 4.85 15.19
CA ALA A 133 -4.85 4.35 14.61
C ALA A 133 -6.04 5.27 14.90
N GLU A 134 -6.11 5.85 16.11
CA GLU A 134 -7.14 6.84 16.45
C GLU A 134 -6.92 8.17 15.72
N ARG A 135 -5.65 8.57 15.55
CA ARG A 135 -5.30 9.75 14.76
C ARG A 135 -5.70 9.57 13.29
N GLU A 136 -5.40 8.42 12.70
CA GLU A 136 -5.81 8.04 11.35
C GLU A 136 -7.32 8.12 11.19
N ARG A 137 -8.08 7.50 12.10
CA ARG A 137 -9.55 7.54 12.10
C ARG A 137 -10.08 8.98 12.06
N ARG A 138 -9.57 9.85 12.93
CA ARG A 138 -9.97 11.26 12.98
C ARG A 138 -9.59 12.02 11.72
N ASP A 139 -8.40 11.78 11.17
CA ASP A 139 -7.93 12.44 9.96
C ASP A 139 -8.81 12.06 8.76
N TYR A 140 -9.18 10.78 8.63
CA TYR A 140 -10.02 10.33 7.51
C TYR A 140 -11.48 10.74 7.64
N LEU A 141 -12.05 10.75 8.85
CA LEU A 141 -13.41 11.28 9.04
C LEU A 141 -13.52 12.77 8.68
N ARG A 142 -12.43 13.53 8.75
CA ARG A 142 -12.39 14.92 8.26
C ARG A 142 -12.34 15.00 6.74
N LEU A 143 -11.58 14.11 6.10
CA LEU A 143 -11.49 14.05 4.64
C LEU A 143 -12.78 13.50 4.01
N LEU A 144 -13.42 12.54 4.68
CA LEU A 144 -14.51 11.72 4.14
C LEU A 144 -15.66 11.66 5.18
N PRO A 145 -16.45 12.74 5.32
CA PRO A 145 -17.45 12.88 6.41
C PRO A 145 -18.59 11.86 6.38
N ARG A 146 -18.83 11.20 5.24
CA ARG A 146 -19.85 10.14 5.09
C ARG A 146 -19.36 8.75 5.50
N ALA A 147 -18.08 8.62 5.88
CA ALA A 147 -17.51 7.34 6.27
C ALA A 147 -18.11 6.83 7.58
N GLY A 148 -18.50 5.55 7.59
CA GLY A 148 -18.75 4.81 8.81
C GLY A 148 -17.44 4.46 9.52
N SER A 149 -17.49 4.24 10.82
CA SER A 149 -16.32 3.81 11.59
C SER A 149 -16.66 2.75 12.62
N LEU A 150 -15.84 1.70 12.67
CA LEU A 150 -15.86 0.66 13.70
C LEU A 150 -14.60 0.78 14.54
N THR A 151 -14.76 0.86 15.86
CA THR A 151 -13.67 1.05 16.83
C THR A 151 -13.98 0.34 18.13
N GLY A 152 -12.93 0.01 18.90
CA GLY A 152 -13.04 -0.61 20.21
C GLY A 152 -13.94 -1.85 20.17
N ALA A 153 -14.89 -1.95 21.11
CA ALA A 153 -15.80 -3.07 21.20
C ALA A 153 -16.74 -3.26 19.99
N GLY A 154 -16.93 -2.23 19.18
CA GLY A 154 -17.77 -2.29 17.97
C GLY A 154 -17.05 -2.90 16.76
N ALA A 155 -15.72 -2.98 16.78
CA ALA A 155 -14.93 -3.55 15.68
C ALA A 155 -14.81 -5.07 15.82
N THR A 156 -15.94 -5.78 15.81
CA THR A 156 -16.00 -7.25 15.82
C THR A 156 -15.90 -7.82 14.41
N SER A 157 -15.53 -9.10 14.31
CA SER A 157 -15.43 -9.82 13.04
C SER A 157 -16.75 -9.80 12.29
N ALA A 158 -17.87 -10.04 12.99
CA ALA A 158 -19.21 -9.98 12.39
C ALA A 158 -19.56 -8.58 11.88
N ALA A 159 -19.33 -7.52 12.68
CA ALA A 159 -19.67 -6.15 12.29
C ALA A 159 -18.81 -5.65 11.12
N VAL A 160 -17.52 -6.03 11.10
CA VAL A 160 -16.62 -5.71 9.98
C VAL A 160 -17.08 -6.41 8.71
N LEU A 161 -17.31 -7.73 8.75
CA LEU A 161 -17.75 -8.50 7.59
C LEU A 161 -19.08 -7.97 7.00
N ASP A 162 -20.04 -7.66 7.86
CA ASP A 162 -21.32 -7.06 7.47
C ASP A 162 -21.13 -5.68 6.82
N SER A 163 -20.23 -4.86 7.36
CA SER A 163 -19.94 -3.54 6.81
C SER A 163 -19.20 -3.61 5.47
N LEU A 164 -18.27 -4.57 5.30
CA LEU A 164 -17.55 -4.77 4.04
C LEU A 164 -18.49 -5.06 2.86
N ALA A 165 -19.61 -5.74 3.10
CA ALA A 165 -20.61 -6.04 2.07
C ALA A 165 -21.24 -4.79 1.43
N ARG A 166 -21.24 -3.66 2.16
CA ARG A 166 -21.86 -2.39 1.72
C ARG A 166 -20.85 -1.27 1.49
N SER A 167 -19.57 -1.53 1.74
CA SER A 167 -18.54 -0.51 1.73
C SER A 167 -17.64 -0.70 0.50
N PRO A 168 -17.71 0.20 -0.50
CA PRO A 168 -16.82 0.13 -1.65
C PRO A 168 -15.37 0.48 -1.29
N TRP A 169 -15.17 1.15 -0.16
CA TRP A 169 -13.85 1.44 0.37
C TRP A 169 -13.75 1.03 1.83
N VAL A 170 -12.63 0.38 2.19
CA VAL A 170 -12.24 0.13 3.57
C VAL A 170 -10.83 0.60 3.90
N HIS A 171 -10.67 1.16 5.09
CA HIS A 171 -9.38 1.41 5.75
C HIS A 171 -9.27 0.57 7.01
N PHE A 172 -8.20 -0.19 7.15
CA PHE A 172 -7.86 -0.90 8.39
C PHE A 172 -6.66 -0.23 9.05
N ALA A 173 -6.84 0.25 10.29
CA ALA A 173 -5.81 0.73 11.19
C ALA A 173 -5.84 -0.14 12.47
N CYS A 174 -5.22 -1.30 12.40
CA CYS A 174 -5.22 -2.29 13.48
C CYS A 174 -3.98 -3.18 13.39
N HIS A 175 -3.79 -4.06 14.38
CA HIS A 175 -2.72 -5.05 14.30
C HIS A 175 -3.00 -6.06 13.19
N GLY A 176 -1.98 -6.37 12.40
CA GLY A 176 -2.00 -7.42 11.40
C GLY A 176 -0.84 -8.38 11.61
N THR A 177 -1.10 -9.68 11.50
CA THR A 177 -0.07 -10.72 11.56
C THR A 177 -0.10 -11.53 10.28
N GLN A 178 1.07 -11.90 9.78
CA GLN A 178 1.23 -12.77 8.61
C GLN A 178 2.22 -13.88 8.97
N ASP A 179 2.02 -15.08 8.43
CA ASP A 179 2.92 -16.21 8.60
C ASP A 179 3.20 -16.84 7.23
N VAL A 180 4.45 -16.72 6.77
CA VAL A 180 4.91 -17.24 5.48
C VAL A 180 4.79 -18.76 5.40
N SER A 181 4.87 -19.45 6.54
CA SER A 181 4.72 -20.90 6.59
C SER A 181 3.26 -21.35 6.58
N ALA A 182 2.35 -20.45 6.93
CA ALA A 182 0.91 -20.68 6.95
C ALA A 182 0.13 -19.45 6.41
N PRO A 183 0.22 -19.17 5.10
CA PRO A 183 -0.30 -17.92 4.51
C PRO A 183 -1.78 -17.65 4.78
N SER A 184 -2.59 -18.72 4.77
CA SER A 184 -4.03 -18.65 5.01
C SER A 184 -4.41 -18.29 6.45
N SER A 185 -3.46 -18.38 7.39
CA SER A 185 -3.63 -18.02 8.81
C SER A 185 -3.30 -16.56 9.10
N GLY A 186 -2.75 -15.82 8.12
CA GLY A 186 -2.59 -14.38 8.20
C GLY A 186 -3.92 -13.69 8.52
N HIS A 187 -3.89 -12.65 9.33
CA HIS A 187 -5.12 -12.04 9.85
C HIS A 187 -4.96 -10.59 10.29
N LEU A 188 -6.09 -9.90 10.36
CA LEU A 188 -6.27 -8.63 11.04
C LEU A 188 -6.86 -8.90 12.43
N LEU A 189 -6.29 -8.32 13.47
CA LEU A 189 -6.81 -8.45 14.83
C LEU A 189 -7.90 -7.41 15.07
N LEU A 190 -9.09 -7.93 15.32
CA LEU A 190 -10.30 -7.21 15.67
C LEU A 190 -10.57 -7.32 17.18
N HIS A 191 -11.69 -6.79 17.65
CA HIS A 191 -12.02 -6.79 19.07
C HIS A 191 -12.23 -8.19 19.65
N ASP A 192 -12.89 -9.05 18.87
CA ASP A 192 -13.34 -10.38 19.26
C ASP A 192 -12.43 -11.51 18.76
N GLY A 193 -11.38 -11.18 17.99
CA GLY A 193 -10.43 -12.17 17.49
C GLY A 193 -9.82 -11.81 16.14
N ALA A 194 -9.39 -12.85 15.42
CA ALA A 194 -8.71 -12.74 14.14
C ALA A 194 -9.70 -12.80 12.97
N LEU A 195 -9.65 -11.79 12.09
CA LEU A 195 -10.26 -11.85 10.75
C LEU A 195 -9.20 -12.33 9.75
N THR A 196 -9.32 -13.58 9.31
CA THR A 196 -8.26 -14.26 8.56
C THR A 196 -8.32 -14.00 7.05
N VAL A 197 -7.20 -14.25 6.37
CA VAL A 197 -7.10 -14.34 4.89
C VAL A 197 -8.16 -15.29 4.34
N ARG A 198 -8.43 -16.40 5.03
CA ARG A 198 -9.46 -17.38 4.65
C ARG A 198 -10.87 -16.79 4.73
N ASP A 199 -11.17 -16.03 5.78
CA ASP A 199 -12.49 -15.41 5.97
C ASP A 199 -12.76 -14.38 4.88
N ILE A 200 -11.79 -13.53 4.59
CA ILE A 200 -11.90 -12.46 3.58
C ILE A 200 -11.97 -13.04 2.16
N SER A 201 -11.10 -14.00 1.80
CA SER A 201 -11.05 -14.57 0.44
C SER A 201 -12.34 -15.31 0.01
N ARG A 202 -13.20 -15.68 0.97
CA ARG A 202 -14.50 -16.30 0.73
C ARG A 202 -15.60 -15.30 0.35
N LEU A 203 -15.38 -14.01 0.60
CA LEU A 203 -16.34 -12.97 0.28
C LEU A 203 -16.49 -12.79 -1.23
N ARG A 204 -17.63 -12.23 -1.64
CA ARG A 204 -17.93 -11.80 -3.00
C ARG A 204 -18.52 -10.41 -2.91
N LEU A 205 -17.66 -9.40 -2.98
CA LEU A 205 -17.96 -7.99 -2.79
C LEU A 205 -18.00 -7.31 -4.16
N GLU A 206 -19.17 -7.29 -4.79
CA GLU A 206 -19.33 -6.80 -6.17
C GLU A 206 -19.08 -5.30 -6.33
N HIS A 207 -19.16 -4.54 -5.23
CA HIS A 207 -19.01 -3.09 -5.22
C HIS A 207 -17.67 -2.63 -4.60
N ALA A 208 -16.77 -3.56 -4.26
CA ALA A 208 -15.52 -3.24 -3.59
C ALA A 208 -14.49 -2.60 -4.54
N GLU A 209 -14.11 -1.35 -4.29
CA GLU A 209 -13.23 -0.55 -5.16
C GLU A 209 -11.81 -0.40 -4.59
N PHE A 210 -11.69 -0.09 -3.30
CA PHE A 210 -10.40 0.24 -2.69
C PHE A 210 -10.24 -0.28 -1.26
N ALA A 211 -9.10 -0.87 -0.94
CA ALA A 211 -8.72 -1.23 0.43
C ALA A 211 -7.36 -0.64 0.79
N PHE A 212 -7.26 -0.04 1.97
CA PHE A 212 -6.00 0.37 2.55
C PHE A 212 -5.74 -0.42 3.83
N LEU A 213 -4.63 -1.14 3.88
CA LEU A 213 -4.22 -1.98 5.00
C LEU A 213 -3.07 -1.30 5.75
N SER A 214 -3.41 -0.41 6.70
CA SER A 214 -2.47 0.16 7.68
C SER A 214 -2.33 -0.81 8.87
N ALA A 215 -1.93 -2.05 8.57
CA ALA A 215 -2.00 -3.14 9.53
C ALA A 215 -0.79 -4.07 9.44
N CYS A 216 0.37 -3.62 9.92
CA CYS A 216 1.54 -4.43 10.26
C CYS A 216 2.47 -3.60 11.16
N ASP A 217 2.83 -4.07 12.35
CA ASP A 217 3.60 -3.29 13.34
C ASP A 217 4.97 -3.93 13.67
N THR A 218 6.07 -3.17 13.54
CA THR A 218 7.46 -3.63 13.74
C THR A 218 7.90 -3.82 15.19
N SER A 219 7.17 -3.29 16.17
CA SER A 219 7.73 -3.12 17.52
C SER A 219 7.85 -4.39 18.34
N ARG A 220 7.25 -5.50 17.91
CA ARG A 220 7.58 -6.81 18.45
C ARG A 220 8.83 -7.27 17.73
N GLY A 221 9.94 -7.37 18.46
CA GLY A 221 11.16 -8.06 18.02
C GLY A 221 10.96 -9.57 17.83
N GLY A 222 9.89 -9.98 17.14
CA GLY A 222 9.63 -11.34 16.70
C GLY A 222 10.53 -11.64 15.52
N SER A 223 11.51 -12.50 15.74
CA SER A 223 12.56 -12.92 14.81
C SER A 223 12.11 -13.88 13.71
N ARG A 224 10.80 -13.98 13.43
CA ARG A 224 10.29 -14.75 12.28
C ARG A 224 9.88 -13.78 11.20
N LEU A 225 10.60 -13.86 10.07
CA LEU A 225 10.41 -13.09 8.86
C LEU A 225 8.98 -13.32 8.31
N ALA A 226 8.02 -12.57 8.85
CA ALA A 226 6.66 -12.48 8.35
C ALA A 226 6.66 -11.58 7.12
N ASP A 227 6.86 -12.18 5.95
CA ASP A 227 6.82 -11.51 4.65
C ASP A 227 5.63 -12.06 3.88
N GLU A 228 4.45 -11.49 4.08
CA GLU A 228 3.28 -11.91 3.32
C GLU A 228 2.07 -10.97 3.36
N ALA A 229 2.23 -9.65 3.56
CA ALA A 229 1.07 -8.75 3.42
C ALA A 229 0.42 -8.80 2.02
N LEU A 230 1.14 -9.36 1.04
CA LEU A 230 0.54 -9.76 -0.24
C LEU A 230 -0.56 -10.81 -0.08
N SER A 231 -0.50 -11.75 0.87
CA SER A 231 -1.58 -12.72 1.09
C SER A 231 -2.88 -12.02 1.51
N MET A 232 -2.81 -11.03 2.40
CA MET A 232 -3.97 -10.22 2.80
C MET A 232 -4.42 -9.31 1.66
N ALA A 233 -3.51 -8.63 0.97
CA ALA A 233 -3.86 -7.81 -0.20
C ALA A 233 -4.50 -8.65 -1.32
N ASN A 234 -4.02 -9.87 -1.53
CA ASN A 234 -4.57 -10.83 -2.48
C ASN A 234 -5.93 -11.35 -2.01
N ALA A 235 -6.13 -11.59 -0.71
CA ALA A 235 -7.44 -11.95 -0.17
C ALA A 235 -8.45 -10.82 -0.38
N MET A 236 -8.06 -9.56 -0.17
CA MET A 236 -8.91 -8.40 -0.47
C MET A 236 -9.26 -8.35 -1.98
N GLN A 237 -8.29 -8.60 -2.87
CA GLN A 237 -8.57 -8.72 -4.30
C GLN A 237 -9.52 -9.86 -4.65
N LEU A 238 -9.32 -11.05 -4.06
CA LEU A 238 -10.19 -12.20 -4.25
C LEU A 238 -11.60 -11.97 -3.70
N ALA A 239 -11.71 -11.20 -2.61
CA ALA A 239 -12.97 -10.77 -2.04
C ALA A 239 -13.74 -9.82 -2.97
N GLY A 240 -13.03 -9.04 -3.79
CA GLY A 240 -13.62 -8.13 -4.78
C GLY A 240 -12.97 -6.75 -4.84
N TYR A 241 -12.13 -6.37 -3.86
CA TYR A 241 -11.46 -5.07 -3.88
C TYR A 241 -10.52 -4.93 -5.06
N ARG A 242 -10.83 -4.02 -5.98
CA ARG A 242 -10.07 -3.84 -7.22
C ARG A 242 -8.65 -3.34 -6.96
N ARG A 243 -8.49 -2.42 -6.02
CA ARG A 243 -7.21 -1.76 -5.69
C ARG A 243 -6.92 -1.92 -4.21
N VAL A 244 -5.70 -2.33 -3.88
CA VAL A 244 -5.27 -2.53 -2.50
C VAL A 244 -3.92 -1.89 -2.27
N ILE A 245 -3.79 -1.14 -1.17
CA ILE A 245 -2.49 -0.71 -0.63
C ILE A 245 -2.21 -1.47 0.65
N ALA A 246 -1.03 -2.06 0.75
CA ALA A 246 -0.57 -2.83 1.90
C ALA A 246 0.95 -2.66 2.09
N THR A 247 1.49 -3.15 3.20
CA THR A 247 2.92 -3.04 3.56
C THR A 247 3.63 -4.38 3.42
N LEU A 248 4.68 -4.50 2.59
CA LEU A 248 5.44 -5.75 2.41
C LEU A 248 5.95 -6.35 3.72
N TRP A 249 6.30 -5.50 4.68
CA TRP A 249 6.78 -5.88 6.00
C TRP A 249 6.23 -4.93 7.06
N PRO A 250 6.39 -5.28 8.35
CA PRO A 250 5.92 -4.42 9.41
C PRO A 250 6.52 -3.02 9.33
N VAL A 251 5.72 -2.01 9.70
CA VAL A 251 6.11 -0.60 9.73
C VAL A 251 5.77 -0.01 11.10
N SER A 252 6.45 1.06 11.51
CA SER A 252 6.06 1.77 12.74
C SER A 252 4.69 2.44 12.56
N ASP A 253 3.87 2.41 13.60
CA ASP A 253 2.53 3.04 13.67
C ASP A 253 2.51 4.49 13.12
N LEU A 254 3.48 5.33 13.50
CA LEU A 254 3.56 6.72 13.06
C LEU A 254 3.83 6.88 11.55
N LEU A 255 4.74 6.07 10.99
CA LEU A 255 5.06 6.12 9.57
C LEU A 255 3.91 5.59 8.71
N ALA A 256 3.24 4.52 9.17
CA ALA A 256 2.04 4.01 8.51
C ALA A 256 0.95 5.09 8.41
N ALA A 257 0.68 5.77 9.52
CA ALA A 257 -0.27 6.88 9.58
C ALA A 257 0.14 8.09 8.72
N GLU A 258 1.44 8.38 8.60
CA GLU A 258 1.95 9.44 7.72
C GLU A 258 1.75 9.10 6.24
N VAL A 259 2.10 7.88 5.83
CA VAL A 259 1.93 7.39 4.45
C VAL A 259 0.46 7.40 4.08
N ALA A 260 -0.38 6.79 4.93
CA ALA A 260 -1.80 6.66 4.67
C ALA A 260 -2.47 8.03 4.52
N ARG A 261 -2.24 8.97 5.46
CA ARG A 261 -2.71 10.37 5.33
C ARG A 261 -2.29 11.00 3.99
N SER A 262 -1.01 10.90 3.63
CA SER A 262 -0.47 11.52 2.41
C SER A 262 -1.04 10.89 1.14
N VAL A 263 -1.39 9.60 1.18
CA VAL A 263 -2.09 8.90 0.08
C VAL A 263 -3.53 9.41 -0.04
N TYR A 264 -4.28 9.49 1.06
CA TYR A 264 -5.66 9.99 1.03
C TYR A 264 -5.75 11.44 0.57
N GLU A 265 -4.84 12.31 1.02
CA GLU A 265 -4.76 13.72 0.57
C GLU A 265 -4.59 13.85 -0.96
N ARG A 266 -3.95 12.87 -1.60
CA ARG A 266 -3.78 12.82 -3.06
C ARG A 266 -4.93 12.14 -3.79
N MET A 267 -5.68 11.28 -3.10
CA MET A 267 -6.81 10.56 -3.68
C MET A 267 -8.12 11.32 -3.52
N VAL A 268 -8.23 12.25 -2.57
CA VAL A 268 -9.44 13.03 -2.34
C VAL A 268 -9.40 14.31 -3.18
N THR A 269 -10.36 14.46 -4.09
CA THR A 269 -10.55 15.68 -4.90
C THR A 269 -11.96 16.21 -4.65
N GLY A 270 -12.09 17.47 -4.22
CA GLY A 270 -13.40 18.07 -3.96
C GLY A 270 -14.24 17.35 -2.88
N GLY A 271 -13.59 16.68 -1.93
CA GLY A 271 -14.26 15.87 -0.88
C GLY A 271 -14.71 14.47 -1.35
N THR A 272 -14.39 14.08 -2.58
CA THR A 272 -14.68 12.75 -3.12
C THR A 272 -13.39 11.96 -3.27
N LEU A 273 -13.38 10.72 -2.76
CA LEU A 273 -12.27 9.80 -2.99
C LEU A 273 -12.26 9.34 -4.44
N VAL A 274 -11.08 9.32 -5.06
CA VAL A 274 -10.84 8.82 -6.42
C VAL A 274 -9.97 7.55 -6.34
N PRO A 275 -10.57 6.35 -6.19
CA PRO A 275 -9.83 5.09 -6.12
C PRO A 275 -8.82 4.88 -7.25
N ALA A 276 -9.16 5.30 -8.49
CA ALA A 276 -8.28 5.17 -9.64
C ALA A 276 -6.93 5.92 -9.49
N ALA A 277 -6.85 6.89 -8.58
CA ALA A 277 -5.63 7.62 -8.29
C ALA A 277 -4.68 6.87 -7.34
N SER A 278 -5.10 5.76 -6.70
CA SER A 278 -4.37 5.07 -5.62
C SER A 278 -2.91 4.74 -5.96
N ALA A 279 -2.66 4.18 -7.15
CA ALA A 279 -1.31 3.81 -7.58
C ALA A 279 -0.41 5.04 -7.75
N SER A 280 -0.94 6.09 -8.37
CA SER A 280 -0.20 7.34 -8.56
C SER A 280 0.05 8.07 -7.24
N ALA A 281 -0.96 8.09 -6.36
CA ALA A 281 -0.87 8.67 -5.03
C ALA A 281 0.23 8.00 -4.20
N LEU A 282 0.22 6.65 -4.14
CA LEU A 282 1.26 5.91 -3.45
C LEU A 282 2.63 6.15 -4.05
N HIS A 283 2.77 6.09 -5.37
CA HIS A 283 4.03 6.33 -6.06
C HIS A 283 4.66 7.68 -5.69
N HIS A 284 3.85 8.75 -5.67
CA HIS A 284 4.33 10.07 -5.26
C HIS A 284 4.79 10.09 -3.80
N VAL A 285 3.99 9.52 -2.88
CA VAL A 285 4.32 9.48 -1.44
C VAL A 285 5.63 8.72 -1.20
N ILE A 286 5.82 7.58 -1.88
CA ILE A 286 7.03 6.76 -1.73
C ILE A 286 8.26 7.47 -2.31
N ARG A 287 8.13 8.22 -3.40
CA ARG A 287 9.22 9.06 -3.94
C ARG A 287 9.62 10.15 -2.95
N GLU A 288 8.65 10.85 -2.38
CA GLU A 288 8.89 11.91 -1.39
C GLU A 288 9.54 11.35 -0.11
N LEU A 289 9.12 10.16 0.33
CA LEU A 289 9.74 9.49 1.47
C LEU A 289 11.16 9.03 1.18
N ARG A 290 11.43 8.45 0.00
CA ARG A 290 12.79 8.12 -0.43
C ARG A 290 13.67 9.36 -0.45
N ASP A 291 13.20 10.47 -1.01
CA ASP A 291 13.99 11.70 -1.11
C ASP A 291 14.32 12.29 0.27
N ARG A 292 13.42 12.12 1.24
CA ARG A 292 13.65 12.48 2.66
C ARG A 292 14.54 11.49 3.40
N LEU A 293 14.57 10.23 2.99
CA LEU A 293 15.19 9.10 3.71
C LEU A 293 16.02 8.18 2.77
N PRO A 294 16.96 8.70 1.97
CA PRO A 294 17.56 7.95 0.85
C PRO A 294 18.35 6.68 1.25
N GLY A 295 18.81 6.59 2.51
CA GLY A 295 19.53 5.43 3.06
C GLY A 295 18.69 4.47 3.91
N GLU A 296 17.37 4.66 3.94
CA GLU A 296 16.46 3.92 4.84
C GLU A 296 15.35 3.19 4.05
N PRO A 297 15.69 2.30 3.10
CA PRO A 297 14.68 1.60 2.27
C PRO A 297 13.73 0.73 3.10
N ASP A 298 14.16 0.27 4.27
CA ASP A 298 13.31 -0.41 5.23
C ASP A 298 12.16 0.46 5.75
N LEU A 299 12.24 1.79 5.64
CA LEU A 299 11.18 2.72 5.99
C LEU A 299 10.34 3.09 4.77
N TRP A 300 10.97 3.57 3.68
CA TRP A 300 10.23 4.16 2.56
C TRP A 300 9.77 3.16 1.51
N ALA A 301 10.37 1.97 1.38
CA ALA A 301 9.99 0.97 0.36
C ALA A 301 8.96 -0.06 0.87
N THR A 302 8.30 0.25 1.98
CA THR A 302 7.38 -0.66 2.68
C THR A 302 6.08 -0.90 1.94
N HIS A 303 5.47 0.16 1.38
CA HIS A 303 4.11 0.09 0.86
C HIS A 303 4.07 -0.30 -0.61
N VAL A 304 3.14 -1.18 -0.96
CA VAL A 304 2.90 -1.66 -2.32
C VAL A 304 1.44 -1.48 -2.70
N HIS A 305 1.22 -1.25 -4.00
CA HIS A 305 -0.10 -1.20 -4.59
C HIS A 305 -0.36 -2.51 -5.36
N THR A 306 -1.57 -3.05 -5.27
CA THR A 306 -2.02 -4.22 -6.03
C THR A 306 -3.31 -3.87 -6.76
N GLY A 307 -3.37 -4.11 -8.08
CA GLY A 307 -4.56 -3.81 -8.91
C GLY A 307 -4.30 -2.80 -10.04
N PRO A 308 -5.36 -2.44 -10.80
CA PRO A 308 -5.28 -1.52 -11.94
C PRO A 308 -4.96 -0.08 -11.51
#